data_AF-A0A6G1SRV5-F1
#
_entry.id   AF-A0A6G1SRV5-F1
#
_cell.length_a   1.000
_cell.length_b   1.000
_cell.length_c   1.000
_cell.angle_alpha   90.00
_cell.angle_beta   90.00
_cell.angle_gamma   90.00
#
_symmetry.space_group_name_H-M   'P 1'
#
loop_
_entity.id
_entity.type
_entity.pdbx_description
1 polymer ?
#
loop_
_entity_poly.entity_id
_entity_poly.type
_entity_poly.pdbx_seq_one_letter_code
_entity_poly.pdbx_strand_id
1 'polypeptide(L)'
;MRLRARPRAPLLVALLLVVLLPTSMLAAACGSSDEPPITNPLDDRNDTATPGPTGTGTTFVPPFAQTPTTTPDPDTSTSATPGAGTPAPLDEEALTGAAIEVLAEWTGAPASLFAPVEVAAVDWPNSCLGVQRPDIACAEVITPGYRLTFATPTGSTHEVHTGGSGQFAWAPQETVEATVTEVDPGAGHVSVMIEGQTRTFRAVPGAALLPPLADLDAGASVSLAYDQSPTGDGEPVLVWLVE
;
A
#
# COMPACT_ATOMS: atom_id res chain seq x y z
N MET A 1 -47.96 6.68 39.81
CA MET A 1 -49.27 7.19 39.34
C MET A 1 -48.94 8.24 38.26
N ARG A 2 -48.99 8.01 36.96
CA ARG A 2 -49.90 7.21 36.14
C ARG A 2 -49.12 6.39 35.09
N LEU A 3 -49.42 5.09 35.04
CA LEU A 3 -49.19 4.23 33.89
C LEU A 3 -50.07 4.72 32.72
N ARG A 4 -49.53 4.76 31.51
CA ARG A 4 -50.32 4.47 30.31
C ARG A 4 -49.60 3.39 29.52
N ALA A 5 -50.35 2.33 29.25
CA ALA A 5 -49.94 1.12 28.61
C ALA A 5 -50.83 0.85 27.40
N ARG A 6 -50.26 0.09 26.44
CA ARG A 6 -50.86 -0.79 25.41
C ARG A 6 -51.32 -0.15 24.10
N PRO A 7 -51.43 -0.94 22.98
CA PRO A 7 -51.09 -2.38 22.73
C PRO A 7 -50.11 -2.58 21.53
N ARG A 8 -49.26 -3.63 21.41
CA ARG A 8 -49.42 -5.08 21.06
C ARG A 8 -50.03 -5.44 19.67
N ALA A 9 -49.15 -5.72 18.70
CA ALA A 9 -49.06 -6.89 17.77
C ALA A 9 -50.23 -7.16 16.77
N PRO A 10 -50.17 -8.21 15.90
CA PRO A 10 -49.21 -8.60 14.85
C PRO A 10 -49.90 -8.95 13.50
N LEU A 11 -49.18 -9.09 12.37
CA LEU A 11 -49.62 -9.83 11.16
C LEU A 11 -48.35 -10.15 10.32
N LEU A 12 -47.77 -11.37 10.31
CA LEU A 12 -48.26 -12.60 9.70
C LEU A 12 -48.75 -12.41 8.25
N VAL A 13 -47.81 -12.38 7.31
CA VAL A 13 -48.05 -12.77 5.92
C VAL A 13 -47.10 -13.90 5.59
N ALA A 14 -47.66 -15.10 5.58
CA ALA A 14 -47.08 -16.31 5.04
C ALA A 14 -47.33 -16.35 3.52
N LEU A 15 -46.28 -16.59 2.73
CA LEU A 15 -46.35 -17.20 1.39
C LEU A 15 -44.89 -17.49 0.97
N LEU A 16 -44.30 -18.64 1.31
CA LEU A 16 -44.38 -19.90 0.57
C LEU A 16 -44.41 -19.72 -0.95
N LEU A 17 -43.23 -19.56 -1.55
CA LEU A 17 -43.01 -19.89 -2.96
C LEU A 17 -41.68 -20.62 -3.11
N VAL A 18 -41.82 -21.94 -3.05
CA VAL A 18 -40.88 -22.94 -3.55
C VAL A 18 -40.67 -22.65 -5.04
N VAL A 19 -39.44 -22.29 -5.44
CA VAL A 19 -39.02 -22.41 -6.83
C VAL A 19 -37.70 -23.17 -6.85
N LEU A 20 -37.77 -24.33 -7.49
CA LEU A 20 -36.71 -25.32 -7.61
C LEU A 20 -35.50 -24.74 -8.36
N LEU A 21 -34.33 -25.08 -7.83
CA LEU A 21 -33.04 -25.03 -8.50
C LEU A 21 -33.07 -25.84 -9.81
N PRO A 22 -32.55 -25.30 -10.92
CA PRO A 22 -31.86 -26.10 -11.91
C PRO A 22 -30.37 -26.14 -11.58
N THR A 23 -29.92 -27.29 -11.10
CA THR A 23 -28.54 -27.75 -11.09
C THR A 23 -27.96 -27.69 -12.52
N SER A 24 -27.25 -26.62 -12.86
CA SER A 24 -26.40 -26.57 -14.05
C SER A 24 -25.01 -27.08 -13.71
N MET A 25 -24.86 -28.37 -13.98
CA MET A 25 -23.59 -29.08 -14.14
C MET A 25 -22.86 -28.47 -15.34
N LEU A 26 -21.80 -27.69 -15.13
CA LEU A 26 -20.84 -27.37 -16.19
C LEU A 26 -19.55 -28.15 -15.95
N ALA A 27 -19.22 -28.94 -16.96
CA ALA A 27 -18.10 -29.85 -17.00
C ALA A 27 -16.76 -29.10 -16.87
N ALA A 28 -15.88 -29.68 -16.06
CA ALA A 28 -14.46 -29.40 -16.07
C ALA A 28 -13.88 -29.71 -17.47
N ALA A 29 -13.42 -28.68 -18.15
CA ALA A 29 -12.50 -28.83 -19.27
C ALA A 29 -11.09 -28.55 -18.74
N CYS A 30 -10.30 -29.61 -18.53
CA CYS A 30 -8.85 -29.51 -18.38
C CYS A 30 -8.27 -29.01 -19.70
N GLY A 31 -7.91 -27.73 -19.77
CA GLY A 31 -7.00 -27.21 -20.78
C GLY A 31 -5.57 -27.57 -20.37
N SER A 32 -4.91 -28.40 -21.17
CA SER A 32 -3.52 -28.79 -21.01
C SER A 32 -2.62 -27.59 -21.33
N SER A 33 -1.83 -27.15 -20.35
CA SER A 33 -0.78 -26.15 -20.54
C SER A 33 0.38 -26.76 -21.34
N ASP A 34 0.60 -26.24 -22.55
CA ASP A 34 1.81 -26.46 -23.34
C ASP A 34 2.83 -25.42 -22.86
N GLU A 35 3.75 -25.82 -21.99
CA GLU A 35 4.82 -24.95 -21.47
C GLU A 35 6.03 -25.05 -22.40
N PRO A 36 6.50 -23.95 -23.02
CA PRO A 36 7.70 -23.97 -23.84
C PRO A 36 8.95 -24.16 -22.95
N PRO A 37 9.98 -24.88 -23.42
CA PRO A 37 11.19 -25.10 -22.63
C PRO A 37 11.91 -23.78 -22.37
N ILE A 38 12.09 -23.45 -21.10
CA ILE A 38 12.93 -22.34 -20.64
C ILE A 38 14.39 -22.77 -20.85
N THR A 39 14.96 -22.45 -22.02
CA THR A 39 16.41 -22.57 -22.22
C THR A 39 17.09 -21.35 -21.60
N ASN A 40 17.74 -21.55 -20.45
CA ASN A 40 18.56 -20.54 -19.79
C ASN A 40 19.79 -20.21 -20.66
N PRO A 41 19.93 -18.98 -21.20
CA PRO A 41 21.03 -18.60 -22.09
C PRO A 41 22.37 -18.34 -21.36
N LEU A 42 22.56 -18.89 -20.15
CA LEU A 42 23.76 -18.72 -19.34
C LEU A 42 24.40 -20.06 -18.90
N ASP A 43 24.02 -21.19 -19.50
CA ASP A 43 24.67 -22.48 -19.23
C ASP A 43 25.90 -22.69 -20.13
N ASP A 44 26.91 -21.82 -19.93
CA ASP A 44 28.28 -22.08 -20.39
C ASP A 44 29.00 -22.93 -19.34
N ARG A 45 28.67 -24.23 -19.31
CA ARG A 45 29.44 -25.23 -18.57
C ARG A 45 30.05 -26.26 -19.51
N ASN A 46 31.12 -25.83 -20.17
CA ASN A 46 32.24 -26.71 -20.44
C ASN A 46 33.48 -25.86 -20.73
N ASP A 47 34.40 -25.77 -19.76
CA ASP A 47 35.80 -26.00 -20.10
C ASP A 47 36.61 -26.47 -18.90
N THR A 48 37.29 -27.58 -19.19
CA THR A 48 38.20 -28.33 -18.35
C THR A 48 39.56 -27.64 -18.38
N ALA A 49 40.13 -27.29 -17.22
CA ALA A 49 41.57 -27.03 -17.11
C ALA A 49 42.13 -27.49 -15.76
N THR A 50 43.07 -28.42 -15.89
CA THR A 50 43.99 -29.10 -14.95
C THR A 50 44.68 -28.21 -13.89
N PRO A 51 45.11 -28.76 -12.74
CA PRO A 51 45.65 -27.99 -11.61
C PRO A 51 47.19 -27.81 -11.57
N GLY A 52 47.63 -26.71 -10.93
CA GLY A 52 48.94 -26.52 -10.26
C GLY A 52 49.76 -25.28 -10.72
N PRO A 53 50.72 -24.74 -9.93
CA PRO A 53 51.14 -25.10 -8.56
C PRO A 53 51.17 -23.92 -7.55
N THR A 54 51.41 -24.31 -6.29
CA THR A 54 51.70 -23.52 -5.08
C THR A 54 52.70 -22.36 -5.29
N GLY A 55 52.29 -21.16 -4.85
CA GLY A 55 53.15 -19.99 -4.67
C GLY A 55 52.95 -19.38 -3.28
N THR A 56 53.96 -19.54 -2.44
CA THR A 56 54.05 -19.06 -1.06
C THR A 56 54.33 -17.55 -1.01
N GLY A 57 53.63 -16.84 -0.12
CA GLY A 57 54.15 -15.66 0.57
C GLY A 57 54.06 -14.32 -0.17
N THR A 58 53.30 -13.39 0.39
CA THR A 58 53.82 -12.11 0.92
C THR A 58 52.64 -11.28 1.42
N THR A 59 52.65 -11.00 2.73
CA THR A 59 51.83 -10.01 3.41
C THR A 59 52.03 -8.65 2.75
N PHE A 60 51.03 -8.16 2.02
CA PHE A 60 51.01 -6.77 1.56
C PHE A 60 50.36 -5.90 2.63
N VAL A 61 51.22 -5.21 3.40
CA VAL A 61 50.83 -4.12 4.31
C VAL A 61 50.84 -2.83 3.50
N PRO A 62 49.72 -2.12 3.31
CA PRO A 62 49.74 -0.79 2.70
C PRO A 62 50.28 0.24 3.71
N PRO A 63 51.29 1.06 3.39
CA PRO A 63 51.71 2.17 4.22
C PRO A 63 51.19 3.47 3.63
N PHE A 64 49.97 3.89 3.98
CA PHE A 64 49.53 5.26 3.68
C PHE A 64 48.73 5.84 4.84
N ALA A 65 49.47 6.27 5.86
CA ALA A 65 49.13 7.50 6.56
C ALA A 65 49.50 8.66 5.63
N GLN A 66 48.52 9.36 5.07
CA GLN A 66 48.61 10.80 4.78
C GLN A 66 47.22 11.42 4.86
N THR A 67 46.98 12.07 6.00
CA THR A 67 46.02 13.15 6.13
C THR A 67 46.60 14.39 5.45
N PRO A 68 45.97 14.94 4.41
CA PRO A 68 45.94 16.38 4.23
C PRO A 68 44.62 16.90 4.77
N THR A 69 44.69 17.53 5.95
CA THR A 69 43.68 18.47 6.42
C THR A 69 43.55 19.56 5.36
N THR A 70 42.57 19.41 4.47
CA THR A 70 42.10 20.51 3.64
C THR A 70 40.87 21.03 4.34
N THR A 71 41.04 22.09 5.12
CA THR A 71 39.93 22.92 5.59
C THR A 71 39.18 23.41 4.35
N PRO A 72 37.92 23.01 4.11
CA PRO A 72 37.13 23.67 3.10
C PRO A 72 36.78 25.08 3.60
N ASP A 73 36.98 26.04 2.72
CA ASP A 73 36.58 27.44 2.83
C ASP A 73 35.16 27.58 3.40
N PRO A 74 34.92 28.43 4.43
CA PRO A 74 33.59 28.78 4.88
C PRO A 74 33.08 29.97 4.08
N ASP A 75 32.92 29.84 2.77
CA ASP A 75 32.09 30.77 2.01
C ASP A 75 31.58 30.14 0.71
N THR A 76 30.28 30.29 0.51
CA THR A 76 29.52 29.93 -0.70
C THR A 76 29.04 28.49 -0.82
N SER A 77 28.32 28.01 0.20
CA SER A 77 27.15 27.14 -0.08
C SER A 77 26.10 27.98 -0.80
N THR A 78 26.27 28.15 -2.11
CA THR A 78 25.14 28.40 -3.00
C THR A 78 24.19 27.23 -2.79
N SER A 79 23.10 27.47 -2.07
CA SER A 79 21.91 26.62 -2.18
C SER A 79 21.51 26.62 -3.65
N ALA A 80 22.00 25.64 -4.40
CA ALA A 80 21.28 25.18 -5.56
C ALA A 80 19.98 24.58 -4.98
N THR A 81 18.91 25.38 -5.01
CA THR A 81 17.55 24.85 -4.93
C THR A 81 17.52 23.64 -5.86
N PRO A 82 17.24 22.42 -5.35
CA PRO A 82 16.98 21.27 -6.22
C PRO A 82 15.94 21.73 -7.23
N GLY A 83 16.32 21.70 -8.51
CA GLY A 83 15.50 22.22 -9.57
C GLY A 83 14.14 21.57 -9.49
N ALA A 84 13.10 22.39 -9.36
CA ALA A 84 11.73 21.99 -9.57
C ALA A 84 11.67 21.36 -10.97
N GLY A 85 11.78 20.04 -11.02
CA GLY A 85 11.56 19.29 -12.22
C GLY A 85 10.07 19.39 -12.47
N THR A 86 9.64 20.36 -13.28
CA THR A 86 8.26 20.33 -13.78
C THR A 86 8.07 18.95 -14.39
N PRO A 87 7.13 18.13 -13.88
CA PRO A 87 6.91 16.80 -14.43
C PRO A 87 6.71 16.91 -15.94
N ALA A 88 7.15 15.91 -16.70
CA ALA A 88 6.84 15.85 -18.13
C ALA A 88 5.33 16.06 -18.31
N PRO A 89 4.88 16.83 -19.33
CA PRO A 89 3.47 17.14 -19.51
C PRO A 89 2.70 15.81 -19.64
N LEU A 90 2.01 15.47 -18.57
CA LEU A 90 1.07 14.37 -18.49
C LEU A 90 -0.31 14.98 -18.72
N ASP A 91 -1.14 14.26 -19.47
CA ASP A 91 -2.55 14.61 -19.62
C ASP A 91 -3.20 14.49 -18.23
N GLU A 92 -3.34 15.60 -17.51
CA GLU A 92 -3.80 15.64 -16.11
C GLU A 92 -5.17 14.94 -15.94
N GLU A 93 -6.04 15.03 -16.94
CA GLU A 93 -7.32 14.34 -16.98
C GLU A 93 -7.16 12.82 -17.01
N ALA A 94 -6.26 12.30 -17.86
CA ALA A 94 -5.98 10.87 -17.94
C ALA A 94 -5.33 10.35 -16.65
N LEU A 95 -4.41 11.13 -16.08
CA LEU A 95 -3.78 10.81 -14.81
C LEU A 95 -4.81 10.77 -13.66
N THR A 96 -5.69 11.76 -13.62
CA THR A 96 -6.77 11.83 -12.62
C THR A 96 -7.72 10.65 -12.76
N GLY A 97 -8.12 10.30 -13.99
CA GLY A 97 -8.95 9.12 -14.25
C GLY A 97 -8.28 7.82 -13.77
N ALA A 98 -7.01 7.63 -14.08
CA ALA A 98 -6.25 6.45 -13.62
C ALA A 98 -6.14 6.38 -12.09
N ALA A 99 -5.90 7.52 -11.43
CA ALA A 99 -5.83 7.59 -9.97
C ALA A 99 -7.19 7.27 -9.31
N ILE A 100 -8.31 7.68 -9.90
CA ILE A 100 -9.66 7.34 -9.43
C ILE A 100 -9.89 5.83 -9.51
N GLU A 101 -9.55 5.20 -10.63
CA GLU A 101 -9.72 3.74 -10.80
C GLU A 101 -8.87 2.96 -9.79
N VAL A 102 -7.60 3.35 -9.62
CA VAL A 102 -6.70 2.71 -8.66
C VAL A 102 -7.19 2.90 -7.22
N LEU A 103 -7.66 4.08 -6.85
CA LEU A 103 -8.23 4.33 -5.51
C LEU A 103 -9.52 3.54 -5.28
N ALA A 104 -10.36 3.39 -6.30
CA ALA A 104 -11.56 2.56 -6.26
C ALA A 104 -11.22 1.08 -6.04
N GLU A 105 -10.21 0.57 -6.76
CA GLU A 105 -9.70 -0.79 -6.57
C GLU A 105 -9.16 -1.00 -5.16
N TRP A 106 -8.33 -0.08 -4.65
CA TRP A 106 -7.74 -0.21 -3.32
C TRP A 106 -8.77 -0.18 -2.20
N THR A 107 -9.73 0.73 -2.28
CA THR A 107 -10.76 0.91 -1.26
C THR A 107 -11.91 -0.10 -1.37
N GLY A 108 -12.08 -0.72 -2.55
CA GLY A 108 -13.27 -1.49 -2.92
C GLY A 108 -14.53 -0.63 -3.08
N ALA A 109 -14.40 0.70 -3.09
CA ALA A 109 -15.51 1.64 -3.23
C ALA A 109 -15.72 2.01 -4.72
N PRO A 110 -16.94 2.36 -5.15
CA PRO A 110 -17.17 2.72 -6.54
C PRO A 110 -16.43 4.02 -6.92
N ALA A 111 -15.77 4.01 -8.09
CA ALA A 111 -15.03 5.14 -8.66
C ALA A 111 -15.83 6.46 -8.65
N SER A 112 -17.15 6.40 -8.84
CA SER A 112 -18.05 7.55 -8.80
C SER A 112 -18.11 8.30 -7.46
N LEU A 113 -17.55 7.73 -6.38
CA LEU A 113 -17.46 8.42 -5.07
C LEU A 113 -16.31 9.41 -5.02
N PHE A 114 -15.29 9.28 -5.85
CA PHE A 114 -14.08 10.10 -5.75
C PHE A 114 -14.15 11.27 -6.73
N ALA A 115 -14.42 12.47 -6.19
CA ALA A 115 -14.37 13.70 -6.96
C ALA A 115 -12.99 14.36 -6.81
N PRO A 116 -12.25 14.66 -7.90
CA PRO A 116 -10.97 15.33 -7.81
C PRO A 116 -11.14 16.74 -7.24
N VAL A 117 -10.27 17.09 -6.29
CA VAL A 117 -10.23 18.40 -5.61
C VAL A 117 -8.96 19.16 -5.99
N GLU A 118 -7.83 18.47 -6.01
CA GLU A 118 -6.53 19.07 -6.31
C GLU A 118 -5.65 18.09 -7.07
N VAL A 119 -4.89 18.62 -8.04
CA VAL A 119 -3.78 17.94 -8.71
C VAL A 119 -2.59 18.88 -8.64
N ALA A 120 -1.56 18.50 -7.89
CA ALA A 120 -0.39 19.33 -7.65
C ALA A 120 0.88 18.59 -8.09
N ALA A 121 1.72 19.23 -8.89
CA ALA A 121 3.07 18.73 -9.17
C ALA A 121 3.93 18.77 -7.90
N VAL A 122 4.61 17.67 -7.58
CA VAL A 122 5.42 17.51 -6.37
C VAL A 122 6.71 16.76 -6.69
N ASP A 123 7.82 17.19 -6.09
CA ASP A 123 9.07 16.45 -6.06
C ASP A 123 9.13 15.60 -4.78
N TRP A 124 8.98 14.29 -4.93
CA TRP A 124 9.00 13.37 -3.80
C TRP A 124 10.42 13.13 -3.29
N PRO A 125 10.64 13.01 -1.97
CA PRO A 125 11.99 12.88 -1.40
C PRO A 125 12.66 11.52 -1.72
N ASN A 126 11.87 10.51 -2.07
CA ASN A 126 12.32 9.15 -2.29
C ASN A 126 11.44 8.44 -3.34
N SER A 127 11.89 7.25 -3.74
CA SER A 127 11.20 6.39 -4.71
C SER A 127 9.85 5.81 -4.25
N CYS A 128 9.52 5.90 -2.95
CA CYS A 128 8.19 5.53 -2.43
C CYS A 128 7.19 6.69 -2.48
N LEU A 129 7.52 7.75 -3.23
CA LEU A 129 6.67 8.92 -3.41
C LEU A 129 6.32 9.59 -2.07
N GLY A 130 7.21 9.53 -1.08
CA GLY A 130 6.94 10.07 0.24
C GLY A 130 5.91 9.29 1.08
N VAL A 131 5.48 8.10 0.66
CA VAL A 131 4.67 7.18 1.47
C VAL A 131 5.58 6.16 2.13
N GLN A 132 5.89 6.34 3.41
CA GLN A 132 6.72 5.41 4.17
C GLN A 132 5.88 4.26 4.72
N ARG A 133 6.45 3.05 4.66
CA ARG A 133 5.92 1.85 5.31
C ARG A 133 7.05 1.16 6.07
N PRO A 134 6.75 0.52 7.22
CA PRO A 134 7.71 -0.37 7.87
C PRO A 134 8.24 -1.43 6.89
N ASP A 135 9.50 -1.81 7.07
CA ASP A 135 10.20 -2.85 6.31
C ASP A 135 10.31 -2.66 4.80
N ILE A 136 9.95 -1.47 4.28
CA ILE A 136 10.18 -1.09 2.89
C ILE A 136 11.31 -0.05 2.83
N ALA A 137 12.43 -0.44 2.22
CA ALA A 137 13.53 0.47 1.93
C ALA A 137 13.28 1.22 0.63
N CYS A 138 13.13 2.54 0.72
CA CYS A 138 12.98 3.43 -0.43
C CYS A 138 14.34 4.00 -0.84
N ALA A 139 14.65 4.03 -2.14
CA ALA A 139 15.81 4.77 -2.63
C ALA A 139 15.63 6.28 -2.39
N GLU A 140 16.65 6.92 -1.80
CA GLU A 140 16.74 8.36 -1.51
C GLU A 140 17.04 9.16 -2.79
N VAL A 141 16.06 9.19 -3.69
CA VAL A 141 16.12 9.91 -4.95
C VAL A 141 14.91 10.81 -5.10
N ILE A 142 15.17 12.07 -5.44
CA ILE A 142 14.11 13.02 -5.76
C ILE A 142 13.35 12.53 -6.99
N THR A 143 12.07 12.24 -6.80
CA THR A 143 11.19 11.65 -7.82
C THR A 143 10.09 12.64 -8.18
N PRO A 144 10.14 13.27 -9.37
CA PRO A 144 9.05 14.14 -9.82
C PRO A 144 7.75 13.37 -10.02
N GLY A 145 6.64 14.02 -9.70
CA GLY A 145 5.33 13.38 -9.69
C GLY A 145 4.18 14.35 -9.42
N TYR A 146 3.04 13.79 -9.04
CA TYR A 146 1.85 14.54 -8.67
C TYR A 146 1.24 14.01 -7.37
N ARG A 147 0.68 14.92 -6.58
CA ARG A 147 -0.25 14.64 -5.49
C ARG A 147 -1.66 14.92 -5.99
N LEU A 148 -2.53 13.91 -5.92
CA LEU A 148 -3.94 14.02 -6.27
C LEU A 148 -4.78 13.87 -5.01
N THR A 149 -5.66 14.85 -4.76
CA THR A 149 -6.58 14.85 -3.63
C THR A 149 -8.00 14.68 -4.14
N PHE A 150 -8.73 13.72 -3.55
CA PHE A 150 -10.11 13.42 -3.88
C PHE A 150 -11.01 13.67 -2.67
N ALA A 151 -12.21 14.17 -2.89
CA ALA A 151 -13.25 14.27 -1.87
C ALA A 151 -14.38 13.30 -2.18
N THR A 152 -15.02 12.82 -1.12
CA THR A 152 -16.24 12.00 -1.20
C THR A 152 -17.48 12.83 -0.86
N PRO A 153 -18.69 12.36 -1.22
CA PRO A 153 -19.95 13.02 -0.81
C PRO A 153 -20.15 13.11 0.70
N THR A 154 -19.42 12.31 1.49
CA THR A 154 -19.50 12.28 2.96
C THR A 154 -18.54 13.29 3.60
N GLY A 155 -17.68 13.92 2.80
CA GLY A 155 -16.73 14.96 3.23
C GLY A 155 -15.35 14.44 3.62
N SER A 156 -15.07 13.14 3.45
CA SER A 156 -13.72 12.59 3.60
C SER A 156 -12.83 12.97 2.42
N THR A 157 -11.53 13.10 2.67
CA THR A 157 -10.51 13.36 1.64
C THR A 157 -9.53 12.20 1.53
N HIS A 158 -9.13 11.86 0.31
CA HIS A 158 -8.22 10.75 0.03
C HIS A 158 -7.10 11.23 -0.87
N GLU A 159 -5.87 10.80 -0.61
CA GLU A 159 -4.68 11.28 -1.29
C GLU A 159 -3.96 10.14 -2.01
N VAL A 160 -3.67 10.37 -3.29
CA VAL A 160 -2.92 9.45 -4.14
C VAL A 160 -1.69 10.17 -4.67
N HIS A 161 -0.53 9.58 -4.46
CA HIS A 161 0.72 10.06 -5.03
C HIS A 161 1.03 9.29 -6.29
N THR A 162 1.58 9.96 -7.28
CA THR A 162 2.11 9.33 -8.48
C THR A 162 3.49 9.85 -8.80
N GLY A 163 4.34 8.99 -9.37
CA GLY A 163 5.62 9.40 -9.94
C GLY A 163 5.55 9.50 -11.46
N GLY A 164 6.62 10.02 -12.08
CA GLY A 164 6.70 10.18 -13.54
C GLY A 164 6.68 8.89 -14.37
N SER A 165 6.79 7.71 -13.74
CA SER A 165 6.72 6.40 -14.43
C SER A 165 5.35 5.72 -14.32
N GLY A 166 4.32 6.42 -13.83
CA GLY A 166 2.96 5.87 -13.70
C GLY A 166 2.77 4.93 -12.51
N GLN A 167 3.68 4.97 -11.53
CA GLN A 167 3.48 4.32 -10.23
C GLN A 167 2.49 5.12 -9.39
N PHE A 168 1.64 4.44 -8.62
CA PHE A 168 0.73 5.08 -7.65
C PHE A 168 1.03 4.60 -6.24
N ALA A 169 0.90 5.48 -5.25
CA ALA A 169 0.95 5.16 -3.83
C ALA A 169 -0.24 5.81 -3.11
N TRP A 170 -0.94 5.02 -2.29
CA TRP A 170 -1.97 5.54 -1.41
C TRP A 170 -1.32 6.21 -0.21
N ALA A 171 -1.49 7.53 -0.08
CA ALA A 171 -1.00 8.26 1.06
C ALA A 171 -1.98 8.11 2.24
N PRO A 172 -1.58 7.46 3.35
CA PRO A 172 -2.45 7.36 4.52
C PRO A 172 -2.60 8.72 5.19
N GLN A 173 -3.73 8.94 5.86
CA GLN A 173 -3.95 10.15 6.66
C GLN A 173 -3.17 10.12 7.97
N GLU A 174 -3.03 8.94 8.56
CA GLU A 174 -2.36 8.76 9.84
C GLU A 174 -1.68 7.41 9.93
N THR A 175 -0.56 7.39 10.64
CA THR A 175 0.21 6.20 11.01
C THR A 175 0.31 6.15 12.53
N VAL A 176 0.00 5.00 13.12
CA VAL A 176 -0.03 4.82 14.57
C VAL A 176 0.59 3.47 14.96
N GLU A 177 1.17 3.44 16.17
CA GLU A 177 1.50 2.20 16.86
C GLU A 177 0.31 1.78 17.74
N ALA A 178 -0.04 0.50 17.73
CA ALA A 178 -1.20 0.00 18.46
C ALA A 178 -1.00 -1.44 18.96
N THR A 179 -1.88 -1.88 19.86
CA THR A 179 -1.97 -3.28 20.26
C THR A 179 -3.28 -3.88 19.77
N VAL A 180 -3.22 -5.02 19.09
CA VAL A 180 -4.41 -5.73 18.60
C VAL A 180 -5.24 -6.21 19.79
N THR A 181 -6.52 -5.88 19.80
CA THR A 181 -7.47 -6.35 20.83
C THR A 181 -8.37 -7.46 20.34
N GLU A 182 -8.76 -7.42 19.07
CA GLU A 182 -9.66 -8.40 18.45
C GLU A 182 -9.41 -8.44 16.94
N VAL A 183 -9.52 -9.62 16.34
CA VAL A 183 -9.35 -9.85 14.91
C VAL A 183 -10.54 -10.66 14.40
N ASP A 184 -11.27 -10.12 13.42
CA ASP A 184 -12.34 -10.83 12.71
C ASP A 184 -11.96 -10.92 11.21
N PRO A 185 -11.23 -11.97 10.81
CA PRO A 185 -10.82 -12.13 9.42
C PRO A 185 -12.01 -12.43 8.49
N GLY A 186 -13.12 -12.96 9.01
CA GLY A 186 -14.32 -13.26 8.23
C GLY A 186 -15.10 -12.00 7.84
N ALA A 187 -15.14 -11.03 8.75
CA ALA A 187 -15.66 -9.70 8.46
C ALA A 187 -14.63 -8.79 7.78
N GLY A 188 -13.33 -9.12 7.86
CA GLY A 188 -12.25 -8.25 7.40
C GLY A 188 -12.02 -7.07 8.33
N HIS A 189 -12.21 -7.24 9.64
CA HIS A 189 -12.09 -6.16 10.63
C HIS A 189 -10.97 -6.49 11.63
N VAL A 190 -10.26 -5.48 12.09
CA VAL A 190 -9.33 -5.54 13.22
C VAL A 190 -9.66 -4.44 14.21
N SER A 191 -9.71 -4.77 15.49
CA SER A 191 -9.81 -3.79 16.55
C SER A 191 -8.47 -3.68 17.26
N VAL A 192 -7.99 -2.46 17.46
CA VAL A 192 -6.73 -2.18 18.14
C VAL A 192 -6.94 -1.14 19.25
N MET A 193 -6.04 -1.12 20.22
CA MET A 193 -5.98 -0.13 21.28
C MET A 193 -5.00 0.98 20.91
N ILE A 194 -5.51 2.20 20.75
CA ILE A 194 -4.74 3.42 20.46
C ILE A 194 -5.04 4.41 21.58
N GLU A 195 -4.02 4.85 22.32
CA GLU A 195 -4.16 5.81 23.42
C GLU A 195 -5.24 5.44 24.47
N GLY A 196 -5.44 4.15 24.72
CA GLY A 196 -6.45 3.63 25.66
C GLY A 196 -7.88 3.61 25.12
N GLN A 197 -8.08 3.91 23.83
CA GLN A 197 -9.35 3.74 23.13
C GLN A 197 -9.26 2.59 22.14
N THR A 198 -10.27 1.71 22.15
CA THR A 198 -10.40 0.69 21.11
C THR A 198 -10.99 1.33 19.86
N ARG A 199 -10.30 1.18 18.72
CA ARG A 199 -10.78 1.57 17.40
C ARG A 199 -10.80 0.35 16.49
N THR A 200 -11.82 0.26 15.66
CA THR A 200 -12.01 -0.81 14.67
C THR A 200 -11.68 -0.27 13.29
N PHE A 201 -10.98 -1.08 12.50
CA PHE A 201 -10.53 -0.77 11.15
C PHE A 201 -10.96 -1.88 10.20
N ARG A 202 -11.34 -1.47 8.98
CA ARG A 202 -11.68 -2.40 7.91
C ARG A 202 -10.47 -2.66 7.01
N ALA A 203 -10.17 -3.93 6.76
CA ALA A 203 -9.28 -4.34 5.68
C ALA A 203 -9.99 -4.16 4.33
N VAL A 204 -9.31 -3.53 3.38
CA VAL A 204 -9.78 -3.30 2.01
C VAL A 204 -8.87 -4.01 1.00
N PRO A 205 -9.29 -4.21 -0.26
CA PRO A 205 -8.52 -5.00 -1.22
C PRO A 205 -7.08 -4.50 -1.46
N GLY A 206 -6.85 -3.19 -1.37
CA GLY A 206 -5.53 -2.57 -1.51
C GLY A 206 -4.69 -2.52 -0.23
N ALA A 207 -5.22 -2.96 0.90
CA ALA A 207 -4.51 -2.92 2.17
C ALA A 207 -3.33 -3.90 2.17
N ALA A 208 -2.12 -3.40 2.44
CA ALA A 208 -0.95 -4.27 2.60
C ALA A 208 -0.87 -4.77 4.06
N LEU A 209 -1.30 -6.01 4.29
CA LEU A 209 -1.33 -6.64 5.61
C LEU A 209 -0.20 -7.66 5.76
N LEU A 210 0.68 -7.44 6.73
CA LEU A 210 1.82 -8.31 7.05
C LEU A 210 1.88 -8.54 8.58
N PRO A 211 1.43 -9.69 9.10
CA PRO A 211 0.90 -10.84 8.38
C PRO A 211 -0.51 -10.59 7.79
N PRO A 212 -1.02 -11.49 6.94
CA PRO A 212 -2.43 -11.48 6.56
C PRO A 212 -3.33 -11.48 7.80
N LEU A 213 -4.51 -10.86 7.69
CA LEU A 213 -5.42 -10.70 8.83
C LEU A 213 -5.79 -12.02 9.53
N ALA A 214 -5.84 -13.14 8.79
CA ALA A 214 -6.15 -14.45 9.34
C ALA A 214 -5.05 -15.04 10.24
N ASP A 215 -3.82 -14.52 10.11
CA ASP A 215 -2.63 -14.96 10.84
C ASP A 215 -2.21 -13.94 11.93
N LEU A 216 -2.96 -12.85 12.11
CA LEU A 216 -2.71 -11.82 13.11
C LEU A 216 -3.31 -12.21 14.47
N ASP A 217 -2.50 -12.15 15.52
CA ASP A 217 -2.91 -12.54 16.88
C ASP A 217 -3.40 -11.36 17.73
N ALA A 218 -4.39 -11.62 18.59
CA ALA A 218 -4.77 -10.66 19.62
C ALA A 218 -3.62 -10.48 20.64
N GLY A 219 -3.34 -9.23 21.01
CA GLY A 219 -2.21 -8.85 21.86
C GLY A 219 -0.92 -8.53 21.11
N ALA A 220 -0.88 -8.72 19.78
CA ALA A 220 0.24 -8.30 18.94
C ALA A 220 0.44 -6.78 18.98
N SER A 221 1.70 -6.34 19.00
CA SER A 221 2.06 -4.94 18.79
C SER A 221 2.20 -4.74 17.29
N VAL A 222 1.53 -3.72 16.74
CA VAL A 222 1.52 -3.46 15.30
C VAL A 222 1.74 -1.98 15.02
N SER A 223 2.40 -1.69 13.92
CA SER A 223 2.37 -0.40 13.26
C SER A 223 1.31 -0.46 12.16
N LEU A 224 0.40 0.50 12.09
CA LEU A 224 -0.60 0.57 11.04
C LEU A 224 -0.76 1.97 10.50
N ALA A 225 -1.20 2.08 9.26
CA ALA A 225 -1.69 3.33 8.71
C ALA A 225 -3.07 3.15 8.09
N TYR A 226 -3.87 4.21 8.21
CA TYR A 226 -5.25 4.19 7.83
C TYR A 226 -5.67 5.47 7.12
N ASP A 227 -6.79 5.36 6.44
CA ASP A 227 -7.50 6.45 5.82
C ASP A 227 -8.94 6.47 6.35
N GLN A 228 -9.61 7.61 6.21
CA GLN A 228 -11.03 7.71 6.54
C GLN A 228 -11.87 6.78 5.67
N SER A 229 -13.07 6.47 6.15
CA SER A 229 -14.02 5.69 5.35
C SER A 229 -14.42 6.44 4.08
N PRO A 230 -14.21 5.87 2.88
CA PRO A 230 -14.70 6.48 1.64
C PRO A 230 -16.23 6.42 1.51
N THR A 231 -16.89 5.51 2.23
CA THR A 231 -18.34 5.30 2.21
C THR A 231 -19.07 6.06 3.31
N GLY A 232 -18.35 6.66 4.27
CA GLY A 232 -18.92 7.40 5.40
C GLY A 232 -19.65 6.53 6.42
N ASP A 233 -19.38 5.22 6.46
CA ASP A 233 -19.85 4.32 7.53
C ASP A 233 -19.19 4.60 8.89
N GLY A 234 -18.21 5.51 8.92
CA GLY A 234 -17.48 5.92 10.13
C GLY A 234 -16.35 4.97 10.50
N GLU A 235 -16.13 3.91 9.71
CA GLU A 235 -15.08 2.94 9.98
C GLU A 235 -13.85 3.18 9.09
N PRO A 236 -12.72 3.62 9.66
CA PRO A 236 -11.51 3.86 8.89
C PRO A 236 -11.02 2.58 8.20
N VAL A 237 -10.37 2.76 7.04
CA VAL A 237 -9.85 1.66 6.23
C VAL A 237 -8.34 1.57 6.39
N LEU A 238 -7.83 0.35 6.46
CA LEU A 238 -6.39 0.12 6.49
C LEU A 238 -5.78 0.42 5.12
N VAL A 239 -4.69 1.18 5.10
CA VAL A 239 -3.79 1.29 3.95
C VAL A 239 -2.71 0.22 4.07
N TRP A 240 -2.18 0.02 5.28
CA TRP A 240 -1.27 -1.07 5.60
C TRP A 240 -1.26 -1.35 7.10
N LEU A 241 -0.83 -2.57 7.47
CA LEU A 241 -0.61 -3.01 8.85
C LEU A 241 0.60 -3.95 8.86
N VAL A 242 1.52 -3.73 9.80
CA VAL A 242 2.72 -4.54 10.01
C VAL A 242 2.86 -4.89 11.49
N GLU A 243 3.12 -6.16 11.80
CA GLU A 243 3.43 -6.67 13.15
C GLU A 243 4.94 -6.68 13.45
#